data_AF-A0A8T3WVH4-F1
#
_entry.id   AF-A0A8T3WVH4-F1
#
_cell.length_a   1.000
_cell.length_b   1.000
_cell.length_c   1.000
_cell.angle_alpha   90.00
_cell.angle_beta   90.00
_cell.angle_gamma   90.00
#
_symmetry.space_group_name_H-M   'P 1'
#
loop_
_entity.id
_entity.type
_entity.pdbx_description
1 polymer ?
#
loop_
_entity_poly.entity_id
_entity_poly.type
_entity_poly.pdbx_seq_one_letter_code
_entity_poly.pdbx_strand_id
1 'polypeptide(L)'
;MGHLENKLEWCVKKGKEGKKHRGLKEINPDVEKSNKHIEKANHNFKAMIYLIKGNFPDWAVSASFYSMYHCLLAILAKHGYESRNQECTFAAVEHLIKNKKVDLDIQLLRKIASFEENLEAEDIVTLREEFQYGTEAVVDDAKMKELQNNTREFIEIVKAALKK
;
A
#
# COMPACT_ATOMS: atom_id res chain seq x y z
N MET A 1 -2.31 2.76 26.82
CA MET A 1 -1.77 2.51 25.47
C MET A 1 -2.93 2.29 24.52
N GLY A 2 -2.95 2.99 23.40
CA GLY A 2 -3.98 2.83 22.37
C GLY A 2 -3.82 1.51 21.61
N HIS A 3 -4.91 1.01 21.00
CA HIS A 3 -4.89 -0.21 20.17
C HIS A 3 -3.78 -0.20 19.09
N LEU A 4 -3.53 0.97 18.48
CA LEU A 4 -2.49 1.15 17.46
C LEU A 4 -1.06 1.03 18.00
N GLU A 5 -0.81 1.53 19.22
CA GLU A 5 0.51 1.45 19.87
C GLU A 5 0.86 0.00 20.21
N ASN A 6 -0.10 -0.73 20.79
CA ASN A 6 0.06 -2.16 21.08
C ASN A 6 0.35 -2.97 19.80
N LYS A 7 -0.34 -2.64 18.69
CA LYS A 7 -0.12 -3.28 17.38
C LYS A 7 1.28 -2.99 16.83
N LEU A 8 1.77 -1.77 16.99
CA LEU A 8 3.14 -1.42 16.59
C LEU A 8 4.20 -2.12 17.41
N GLU A 9 4.04 -2.18 18.72
CA GLU A 9 4.97 -2.92 19.60
C GLU A 9 5.04 -4.39 19.18
N TRP A 10 3.89 -5.01 18.90
CA TRP A 10 3.82 -6.36 18.37
C TRP A 10 4.55 -6.49 17.03
N CYS A 11 4.33 -5.57 16.10
CA CYS A 11 5.00 -5.54 14.80
C CYS A 11 6.52 -5.39 14.94
N VAL A 12 7.01 -4.52 15.84
CA VAL A 12 8.44 -4.34 16.11
C VAL A 12 9.04 -5.61 16.72
N LYS A 13 8.33 -6.26 17.64
CA LYS A 13 8.75 -7.55 18.21
C LYS A 13 8.88 -8.62 17.12
N LYS A 14 7.92 -8.71 16.21
CA LYS A 14 7.97 -9.62 15.04
C LYS A 14 9.07 -9.27 14.04
N GLY A 15 9.48 -8.01 13.97
CA GLY A 15 10.64 -7.56 13.21
C GLY A 15 11.98 -8.11 13.71
N LYS A 16 12.04 -8.57 14.96
CA LYS A 16 13.25 -9.12 15.60
C LYS A 16 13.33 -10.65 15.52
N GLU A 17 12.27 -11.32 15.06
CA GLU A 17 12.18 -12.78 15.01
C GLU A 17 12.67 -13.35 13.65
N GLY A 18 13.50 -14.40 13.71
CA GLY A 18 13.90 -15.22 12.56
C GLY A 18 15.05 -14.65 11.68
N LYS A 19 15.52 -15.46 10.72
CA LYS A 19 16.59 -15.07 9.77
C LYS A 19 16.14 -14.01 8.75
N LYS A 20 14.83 -13.94 8.49
CA LYS A 20 14.18 -12.89 7.70
C LYS A 20 13.09 -12.31 8.60
N HIS A 21 13.13 -11.00 8.85
CA HIS A 21 12.14 -10.34 9.71
C HIS A 21 10.74 -10.45 9.09
N ARG A 22 9.71 -10.62 9.94
CA ARG A 22 8.31 -10.84 9.52
C ARG A 22 7.36 -9.74 10.01
N GLY A 23 7.91 -8.63 10.48
CA GLY A 23 7.13 -7.52 11.05
C GLY A 23 7.72 -6.19 10.61
N LEU A 24 7.83 -5.27 11.56
CA LEU A 24 8.43 -3.96 11.37
C LEU A 24 9.84 -3.95 11.96
N LYS A 25 10.85 -3.66 11.15
CA LYS A 25 12.22 -3.53 11.59
C LYS A 25 12.60 -2.05 11.62
N GLU A 26 13.11 -1.60 12.75
CA GLU A 26 13.73 -0.27 12.87
C GLU A 26 15.09 -0.27 12.15
N ILE A 27 15.30 0.74 11.32
CA ILE A 27 16.52 0.99 10.56
C ILE A 27 16.86 2.49 10.63
N ASN A 28 18.02 2.88 10.12
CA ASN A 28 18.26 4.29 9.87
C ASN A 28 17.36 4.78 8.73
N PRO A 29 16.84 6.02 8.78
CA PRO A 29 16.21 6.67 7.64
C PRO A 29 17.01 6.48 6.36
N ASP A 30 16.35 5.97 5.31
CA ASP A 30 16.99 5.59 4.06
C ASP A 30 16.24 6.20 2.86
N VAL A 31 16.73 7.37 2.44
CA VAL A 31 16.17 8.13 1.31
C VAL A 31 16.39 7.41 -0.01
N GLU A 32 17.52 6.73 -0.18
CA GLU A 32 17.81 5.99 -1.41
C GLU A 32 16.83 4.83 -1.59
N LYS A 33 16.61 4.04 -0.53
CA LYS A 33 15.63 2.96 -0.53
C LYS A 33 14.19 3.47 -0.68
N SER A 34 13.87 4.62 -0.07
CA SER A 34 12.60 5.29 -0.29
C SER A 34 12.38 5.58 -1.78
N ASN A 35 13.37 6.17 -2.46
CA ASN A 35 13.32 6.44 -3.90
C ASN A 35 13.20 5.16 -4.74
N LYS A 36 13.94 4.10 -4.41
CA LYS A 36 13.81 2.79 -5.09
C LYS A 36 12.40 2.20 -4.96
N HIS A 37 11.74 2.40 -3.82
CA HIS A 37 10.34 1.99 -3.66
C HIS A 37 9.39 2.84 -4.52
N ILE A 38 9.62 4.14 -4.66
CA ILE A 38 8.87 4.98 -5.60
C ILE A 38 9.08 4.55 -7.05
N GLU A 39 10.32 4.22 -7.45
CA GLU A 39 10.60 3.66 -8.78
C GLU A 39 9.84 2.35 -9.01
N LYS A 40 9.82 1.47 -8.00
CA LYS A 40 9.07 0.21 -8.05
C LYS A 40 7.55 0.43 -8.13
N ALA A 41 7.02 1.43 -7.41
CA ALA A 41 5.62 1.83 -7.53
C ALA A 41 5.29 2.26 -8.97
N ASN A 42 6.08 3.16 -9.56
CA ASN A 42 5.89 3.58 -10.95
C ASN A 42 6.01 2.40 -11.94
N HIS A 43 6.92 1.45 -11.70
CA HIS A 43 7.04 0.24 -12.50
C HIS A 43 5.77 -0.62 -12.43
N ASN A 44 5.22 -0.86 -11.24
CA ASN A 44 3.99 -1.62 -11.06
C ASN A 44 2.77 -0.89 -11.67
N PHE A 45 2.72 0.44 -11.60
CA PHE A 45 1.71 1.22 -12.30
C PHE A 45 1.78 1.08 -13.83
N LYS A 46 2.98 1.02 -14.41
CA LYS A 46 3.14 0.71 -15.85
C LYS A 46 2.63 -0.70 -16.18
N ALA A 47 2.90 -1.68 -15.31
CA ALA A 47 2.37 -3.03 -15.46
C ALA A 47 0.84 -3.05 -15.42
N MET A 48 0.21 -2.33 -14.48
CA MET A 48 -1.24 -2.15 -14.44
C MET A 48 -1.80 -1.63 -15.77
N ILE A 49 -1.21 -0.58 -16.33
CA ILE A 49 -1.65 0.00 -17.63
C ILE A 49 -1.53 -1.03 -18.75
N TYR A 50 -0.44 -1.80 -18.78
CA TYR A 50 -0.25 -2.86 -19.77
C TYR A 50 -1.31 -3.95 -19.65
N LEU A 51 -1.64 -4.38 -18.42
CA LEU A 51 -2.64 -5.41 -18.13
C LEU A 51 -4.06 -4.96 -18.52
N ILE A 52 -4.42 -3.71 -18.23
CA ILE A 52 -5.71 -3.12 -18.69
C ILE A 52 -5.80 -3.20 -20.22
N LYS A 53 -4.76 -2.75 -20.92
CA LYS A 53 -4.72 -2.80 -22.40
C LYS A 53 -4.75 -4.21 -22.96
N GLY A 54 -4.20 -5.17 -22.22
CA GLY A 54 -4.18 -6.59 -22.57
C GLY A 54 -5.47 -7.33 -22.20
N ASN A 55 -6.48 -6.66 -21.65
CA ASN A 55 -7.72 -7.27 -21.17
C ASN A 55 -7.50 -8.28 -20.02
N PHE A 56 -6.59 -7.96 -19.09
CA PHE A 56 -6.33 -8.69 -17.84
C PHE A 56 -6.63 -7.80 -16.61
N PRO A 57 -7.90 -7.41 -16.41
CA PRO A 57 -8.28 -6.43 -15.39
C PRO A 57 -8.08 -6.92 -13.95
N ASP A 58 -8.27 -8.21 -13.69
CA ASP A 58 -7.96 -8.91 -12.43
C ASP A 58 -6.50 -8.73 -12.00
N TRP A 59 -5.58 -8.94 -12.94
CA TRP A 59 -4.15 -8.73 -12.72
C TRP A 59 -3.81 -7.25 -12.58
N ALA A 60 -4.52 -6.36 -13.28
CA ALA A 60 -4.33 -4.93 -13.16
C ALA A 60 -4.70 -4.42 -11.75
N VAL A 61 -5.73 -4.98 -11.11
CA VAL A 61 -6.06 -4.68 -9.70
C VAL A 61 -4.89 -5.05 -8.78
N SER A 62 -4.30 -6.23 -8.97
CA SER A 62 -3.14 -6.67 -8.18
C SER A 62 -1.92 -5.76 -8.40
N ALA A 63 -1.66 -5.37 -9.65
CA ALA A 63 -0.58 -4.43 -9.97
C ALA A 63 -0.81 -3.03 -9.36
N SER A 64 -2.07 -2.57 -9.33
CA SER A 64 -2.47 -1.34 -8.64
C SER A 64 -2.18 -1.40 -7.14
N PHE A 65 -2.60 -2.48 -6.47
CA PHE A 65 -2.31 -2.69 -5.05
C PHE A 65 -0.81 -2.62 -4.77
N TYR A 66 0.01 -3.39 -5.49
CA TYR A 66 1.46 -3.38 -5.27
C TYR A 66 2.12 -2.05 -5.63
N SER A 67 1.53 -1.27 -6.53
CA SER A 67 1.99 0.09 -6.79
C SER A 67 1.79 0.98 -5.55
N MET A 68 0.58 0.98 -4.97
CA MET A 68 0.27 1.77 -3.78
C MET A 68 1.02 1.26 -2.55
N TYR A 69 1.14 -0.06 -2.38
CA TYR A 69 1.90 -0.67 -1.28
C TYR A 69 3.37 -0.26 -1.30
N HIS A 70 4.01 -0.20 -2.47
CA HIS A 70 5.38 0.31 -2.56
C HIS A 70 5.50 1.79 -2.19
N CYS A 71 4.47 2.60 -2.39
CA CYS A 71 4.46 3.97 -1.88
C CYS A 71 4.45 4.00 -0.33
N LEU A 72 3.72 3.09 0.32
CA LEU A 72 3.75 2.93 1.79
C LEU A 72 5.13 2.50 2.29
N LEU A 73 5.77 1.55 1.60
CA LEU A 73 7.14 1.14 1.92
C LEU A 73 8.16 2.27 1.73
N ALA A 74 7.95 3.15 0.74
CA ALA A 74 8.78 4.34 0.55
C ALA A 74 8.67 5.29 1.76
N ILE A 75 7.46 5.50 2.28
CA ILE A 75 7.22 6.27 3.50
C ILE A 75 7.98 5.67 4.68
N LEU A 76 7.86 4.36 4.90
CA LEU A 76 8.55 3.67 6.00
C LEU A 76 10.07 3.80 5.90
N ALA A 77 10.64 3.54 4.72
CA ALA A 77 12.09 3.62 4.51
C ALA A 77 12.64 5.02 4.86
N LYS A 78 11.95 6.09 4.44
CA LYS A 78 12.34 7.47 4.78
C LYS A 78 12.26 7.75 6.29
N HIS A 79 11.38 7.06 7.02
CA HIS A 79 11.16 7.27 8.45
C HIS A 79 11.89 6.28 9.35
N GLY A 80 12.82 5.50 8.81
CA GLY A 80 13.62 4.58 9.61
C GLY A 80 12.94 3.24 9.91
N TYR A 81 12.08 2.78 9.00
CA TYR A 81 11.43 1.48 9.12
C TYR A 81 11.58 0.64 7.83
N GLU A 82 11.74 -0.66 7.99
CA GLU A 82 11.56 -1.65 6.93
C GLU A 82 10.44 -2.61 7.35
N SER A 83 9.45 -2.83 6.49
CA SER A 83 8.40 -3.81 6.73
C SER A 83 8.42 -4.92 5.69
N ARG A 84 8.06 -6.12 6.14
CA ARG A 84 7.79 -7.30 5.28
C ARG A 84 6.43 -7.92 5.56
N ASN A 85 5.58 -7.17 6.25
CA ASN A 85 4.24 -7.59 6.61
C ASN A 85 3.28 -6.42 6.32
N GLN A 86 2.19 -6.71 5.61
CA GLN A 86 1.28 -5.69 5.13
C GLN A 86 0.55 -4.99 6.28
N GLU A 87 -0.03 -5.75 7.20
CA GLU A 87 -0.69 -5.25 8.41
C GLU A 87 0.22 -4.32 9.22
N CYS A 88 1.49 -4.71 9.40
CA CYS A 88 2.49 -3.87 10.07
C CYS A 88 2.85 -2.62 9.26
N THR A 89 2.81 -2.69 7.93
CA THR A 89 3.03 -1.54 7.05
C THR A 89 1.93 -0.51 7.23
N PHE A 90 0.66 -0.93 7.18
CA PHE A 90 -0.48 -0.04 7.38
C PHE A 90 -0.47 0.58 8.78
N ALA A 91 -0.26 -0.23 9.82
CA ALA A 91 -0.20 0.26 11.20
C ALA A 91 0.92 1.31 11.38
N ALA A 92 2.09 1.09 10.80
CA ALA A 92 3.21 2.03 10.88
C ALA A 92 2.94 3.33 10.13
N VAL A 93 2.38 3.27 8.91
CA VAL A 93 2.04 4.48 8.17
C VAL A 93 0.91 5.26 8.87
N GLU A 94 -0.13 4.58 9.38
CA GLU A 94 -1.20 5.22 10.14
C GLU A 94 -0.65 5.97 11.36
N HIS A 95 0.29 5.35 12.07
CA HIS A 95 0.95 5.99 13.20
C HIS A 95 1.79 7.21 12.79
N LEU A 96 2.52 7.15 11.67
CA LEU A 96 3.26 8.29 11.16
C LEU A 96 2.34 9.46 10.78
N ILE A 97 1.17 9.17 10.18
CA ILE A 97 0.15 10.18 9.84
C ILE A 97 -0.42 10.80 11.12
N LYS A 98 -0.87 9.98 12.08
CA LYS A 98 -1.45 10.46 13.35
C LYS A 98 -0.49 11.32 14.16
N ASN A 99 0.80 11.00 14.11
CA ASN A 99 1.85 11.79 14.75
C ASN A 99 2.39 12.94 13.88
N LYS A 100 1.71 13.27 12.76
CA LYS A 100 2.06 14.36 11.85
C LYS A 100 3.50 14.28 11.31
N LYS A 101 4.06 13.08 11.22
CA LYS A 101 5.36 12.81 10.60
C LYS A 101 5.25 12.73 9.08
N VAL A 102 4.07 12.35 8.59
CA VAL A 102 3.73 12.30 7.16
C VAL A 102 2.44 13.07 6.95
N ASP A 103 2.47 13.99 5.99
CA ASP A 103 1.30 14.74 5.56
C ASP A 103 0.57 13.95 4.47
N LEU A 104 -0.26 13.00 4.89
CA LEU A 104 -1.08 12.14 4.05
C LEU A 104 -2.45 11.96 4.69
N ASP A 105 -3.52 12.04 3.91
CA ASP A 105 -4.87 11.79 4.40
C ASP A 105 -5.03 10.33 4.82
N ILE A 106 -5.48 10.11 6.05
CA ILE A 106 -5.72 8.77 6.60
C ILE A 106 -6.80 8.01 5.83
N GLN A 107 -7.75 8.70 5.19
CA GLN A 107 -8.78 8.04 4.37
C GLN A 107 -8.18 7.38 3.12
N LEU A 108 -7.13 7.98 2.55
CA LEU A 108 -6.40 7.37 1.43
C LEU A 108 -5.72 6.07 1.86
N LEU A 109 -5.11 6.05 3.06
CA LEU A 109 -4.51 4.84 3.61
C LEU A 109 -5.57 3.74 3.83
N ARG A 110 -6.73 4.11 4.38
CA ARG A 110 -7.83 3.17 4.64
C ARG A 110 -8.39 2.57 3.35
N LYS A 111 -8.56 3.38 2.30
CA LYS A 111 -8.98 2.90 0.97
C LYS A 111 -8.04 1.84 0.42
N ILE A 112 -6.73 1.94 0.69
CA ILE A 112 -5.74 0.94 0.27
C ILE A 112 -5.83 -0.32 1.15
N ALA A 113 -5.95 -0.16 2.47
CA ALA A 113 -6.04 -1.29 3.41
C ALA A 113 -7.27 -2.17 3.15
N SER A 114 -8.39 -1.57 2.77
CA SER A 114 -9.61 -2.30 2.39
C SER A 114 -9.46 -3.13 1.11
N PHE A 115 -8.47 -2.90 0.25
CA PHE A 115 -8.18 -3.84 -0.86
C PHE A 115 -7.63 -5.18 -0.38
N GLU A 116 -7.19 -5.28 0.88
CA GLU A 116 -6.53 -6.47 1.43
C GLU A 116 -7.34 -7.15 2.53
N GLU A 117 -7.91 -6.40 3.46
CA GLU A 117 -8.74 -6.96 4.54
C GLU A 117 -10.18 -7.19 4.07
N ASN A 118 -10.85 -8.23 4.60
CA ASN A 118 -12.31 -8.41 4.51
C ASN A 118 -13.05 -7.32 5.33
N LEU A 119 -12.72 -6.05 5.11
CA LEU A 119 -13.36 -4.92 5.76
C LEU A 119 -14.59 -4.53 4.95
N GLU A 120 -15.75 -4.52 5.60
CA GLU A 120 -17.10 -4.26 5.10
C GLU A 120 -17.33 -2.85 4.49
N ALA A 121 -16.41 -2.35 3.68
CA ALA A 121 -16.73 -1.35 2.68
C ALA A 121 -17.37 -2.11 1.51
N GLU A 122 -18.70 -2.03 1.43
CA GLU A 122 -19.55 -2.73 0.43
C GLU A 122 -18.91 -2.72 -0.97
N ASP A 123 -18.42 -1.57 -1.44
CA ASP A 123 -17.81 -1.46 -2.77
C ASP A 123 -16.49 -2.25 -2.94
N ILE A 124 -15.65 -2.35 -1.90
CA ILE A 124 -14.27 -2.83 -2.03
C ILE A 124 -14.16 -4.34 -1.77
N VAL A 125 -15.01 -4.87 -0.87
CA VAL A 125 -15.20 -6.33 -0.73
C VAL A 125 -15.73 -6.90 -2.03
N THR A 126 -16.71 -6.23 -2.65
CA THR A 126 -17.24 -6.62 -3.96
C THR A 126 -16.16 -6.59 -5.04
N LEU A 127 -15.31 -5.55 -5.12
CA LEU A 127 -14.17 -5.51 -6.03
C LEU A 127 -13.23 -6.72 -5.82
N ARG A 128 -12.85 -7.05 -4.58
CA ARG A 128 -11.90 -8.15 -4.34
C ARG A 128 -12.54 -9.53 -4.56
N GLU A 129 -13.74 -9.76 -4.04
CA GLU A 129 -14.45 -11.03 -4.21
C GLU A 129 -14.79 -11.28 -5.67
N GLU A 130 -15.26 -10.28 -6.41
CA GLU A 130 -15.55 -10.41 -7.84
C GLU A 130 -14.26 -10.58 -8.66
N PHE A 131 -13.18 -9.83 -8.38
CA PHE A 131 -11.98 -9.81 -9.24
C PHE A 131 -10.87 -10.79 -8.89
N GLN A 132 -10.75 -11.25 -7.64
CA GLN A 132 -9.70 -12.21 -7.23
C GLN A 132 -10.23 -13.62 -6.97
N TYR A 133 -11.50 -13.76 -6.60
CA TYR A 133 -12.10 -15.06 -6.22
C TYR A 133 -13.32 -15.44 -7.06
N GLY A 134 -13.91 -14.49 -7.78
CA GLY A 134 -14.95 -14.71 -8.77
C GLY A 134 -14.41 -15.41 -10.00
N THR A 135 -15.25 -16.24 -10.62
CA THR A 135 -14.92 -16.92 -11.88
C THR A 135 -15.18 -16.05 -13.12
N GLU A 136 -15.71 -14.84 -12.94
CA GLU A 136 -16.09 -13.93 -14.02
C GLU A 136 -15.01 -12.85 -14.24
N ALA A 137 -14.42 -12.82 -15.44
CA ALA A 137 -13.33 -11.92 -15.81
C ALA A 137 -13.81 -10.56 -16.35
N VAL A 138 -15.09 -10.23 -16.19
CA VAL A 138 -15.70 -9.03 -16.78
C VAL A 138 -15.62 -7.88 -15.79
N VAL A 139 -14.87 -6.84 -16.16
CA VAL A 139 -14.73 -5.64 -15.34
C VAL A 139 -15.28 -4.45 -16.10
N ASP A 140 -16.04 -3.61 -15.40
CA ASP A 140 -16.49 -2.32 -15.92
C ASP A 140 -15.29 -1.41 -16.20
N ASP A 141 -15.14 -1.00 -17.47
CA ASP A 141 -14.10 -0.08 -17.94
C ASP A 141 -14.05 1.22 -17.12
N ALA A 142 -15.21 1.70 -16.63
CA ALA A 142 -15.27 2.88 -15.78
C ALA A 142 -14.57 2.66 -14.44
N LYS A 143 -14.80 1.50 -13.79
CA LYS A 143 -14.12 1.12 -12.53
C LYS A 143 -12.61 0.98 -12.74
N MET A 144 -12.16 0.39 -13.85
CA MET A 144 -10.73 0.26 -14.13
C MET A 144 -10.05 1.61 -14.37
N LYS A 145 -10.73 2.53 -15.06
CA LYS A 145 -10.23 3.88 -15.28
C LYS A 145 -10.16 4.67 -13.97
N GLU A 146 -11.14 4.53 -13.09
CA GLU A 146 -11.11 5.13 -11.77
C GLU A 146 -9.94 4.59 -10.94
N LEU A 147 -9.78 3.27 -10.89
CA LEU A 147 -8.65 2.64 -10.20
C LEU A 147 -7.32 3.18 -10.72
N GLN A 148 -7.15 3.26 -12.05
CA GLN A 148 -5.93 3.80 -12.66
C GLN A 148 -5.65 5.24 -12.24
N ASN A 149 -6.69 6.07 -12.14
CA ASN A 149 -6.57 7.45 -11.70
C ASN A 149 -6.19 7.54 -10.22
N ASN A 150 -6.87 6.77 -9.37
CA ASN A 150 -6.61 6.69 -7.93
C ASN A 150 -5.17 6.24 -7.65
N THR A 151 -4.67 5.21 -8.36
CA THR A 151 -3.28 4.75 -8.21
C THR A 151 -2.28 5.83 -8.60
N ARG A 152 -2.52 6.54 -9.72
CA ARG A 152 -1.64 7.62 -10.18
C ARG A 152 -1.60 8.76 -9.19
N GLU A 153 -2.77 9.21 -8.73
CA GLU A 153 -2.90 10.29 -7.77
C GLU A 153 -2.18 9.95 -6.45
N PHE A 154 -2.37 8.73 -5.95
CA PHE A 154 -1.70 8.28 -4.72
C PHE A 154 -0.17 8.33 -4.84
N ILE A 155 0.39 7.89 -5.97
CA ILE A 155 1.84 7.98 -6.22
C ILE A 155 2.32 9.44 -6.14
N GLU A 156 1.59 10.38 -6.76
CA GLU A 156 1.99 11.79 -6.79
C GLU A 156 1.85 12.46 -5.42
N ILE A 157 0.79 12.16 -4.68
CA ILE A 157 0.61 12.61 -3.29
C ILE A 157 1.78 12.13 -2.43
N VAL A 158 2.13 10.83 -2.49
CA VAL A 158 3.23 10.28 -1.69
C VAL A 158 4.57 10.90 -2.12
N LYS A 159 4.83 11.07 -3.42
CA LYS A 159 6.03 11.79 -3.89
C LYS A 159 6.11 13.20 -3.32
N ALA A 160 4.99 13.93 -3.25
CA ALA A 160 4.96 15.27 -2.67
C ALA A 160 5.23 15.23 -1.15
N ALA A 161 4.63 14.28 -0.42
CA ALA A 161 4.86 14.09 1.01
C ALA A 161 6.33 13.71 1.32
N LEU A 162 7.00 12.97 0.43
CA LEU A 162 8.40 12.57 0.58
C LEU A 162 9.41 13.67 0.21
N LYS A 163 9.00 14.78 -0.39
CA LYS A 163 9.91 15.92 -0.69
C LYS A 163 10.06 16.92 0.45
N LYS A 164 9.13 16.89 1.42
CA LYS A 164 9.17 17.69 2.65
C LYS A 164 10.16 17.11 3.65
#